data_AF-A0A8S3ALJ5-F1
#
_entry.id   AF-A0A8S3ALJ5-F1
#
_cell.length_a   1.000
_cell.length_b   1.000
_cell.length_c   1.000
_cell.angle_alpha   90.00
_cell.angle_beta   90.00
_cell.angle_gamma   90.00
#
_symmetry.space_group_name_H-M   'P 1'
#
loop_
_entity.id
_entity.type
_entity.pdbx_description
1 polymer ?
#
loop_
_entity_poly.entity_id
_entity_poly.type
_entity_poly.pdbx_seq_one_letter_code
_entity_poly.pdbx_strand_id
1 'polypeptide(L)' 'IYCKISGLGTSTAKEAKEYFSNMERHRILFKYDSIKDDLAIQLAFNSALSDDRKDWIKWHTEDVNQRREQNLPADYLYKK' A
#
# COMPACT_ATOMS: atom_id res chain seq x y z
N ILE A 1 1.90 -6.24 10.05
CA ILE A 1 0.52 -6.77 9.94
C ILE A 1 0.56 -7.93 8.95
N TYR A 2 0.85 -9.14 9.41
CA TYR A 2 0.95 -10.31 8.52
C TYR A 2 -0.36 -11.09 8.56
N CYS A 3 -1.35 -10.52 7.89
CA CYS A 3 -2.62 -11.18 7.64
C CYS A 3 -2.52 -11.79 6.24
N LYS A 4 -2.14 -13.08 6.11
CA LYS A 4 -2.28 -13.83 4.85
C LYS A 4 -3.75 -14.21 4.70
N ILE A 5 -4.60 -13.20 4.61
CA ILE A 5 -6.05 -13.27 4.77
C ILE A 5 -6.59 -12.42 3.63
N SER A 6 -7.01 -13.07 2.54
CA SER A 6 -7.50 -12.41 1.32
C SER A 6 -8.84 -11.69 1.50
N GLY A 7 -9.41 -11.70 2.71
CA GLY A 7 -10.56 -10.87 3.11
C GLY A 7 -10.78 -10.87 4.62
N LEU A 8 -11.16 -9.72 5.20
CA LEU A 8 -11.29 -9.52 6.67
C LEU A 8 -12.21 -10.54 7.39
N GLY A 9 -13.07 -11.26 6.66
CA GLY A 9 -13.91 -12.32 7.21
C GLY A 9 -13.22 -13.69 7.40
N THR A 10 -11.96 -13.85 6.97
CA THR A 10 -11.21 -15.11 7.10
C THR A 10 -10.36 -15.18 8.38
N SER A 11 -10.33 -14.11 9.19
CA SER A 11 -9.71 -14.14 10.52
C SER A 11 -10.62 -14.85 11.53
N THR A 12 -10.08 -15.80 12.26
CA THR A 12 -10.79 -16.46 13.37
C THR A 12 -11.03 -15.48 14.53
N ALA A 13 -12.04 -15.74 15.36
CA ALA A 13 -12.34 -14.89 16.52
C ALA A 13 -11.18 -14.77 17.53
N LYS A 14 -10.25 -15.73 17.54
CA LYS A 14 -9.03 -15.70 18.37
C LYS A 14 -8.01 -14.71 17.81
N GLU A 15 -7.76 -14.75 16.50
CA GLU A 15 -6.84 -13.83 15.81
C GLU A 15 -7.35 -12.39 15.87
N ALA A 16 -8.67 -12.18 15.75
CA ALA A 16 -9.27 -10.87 15.92
C ALA A 16 -9.01 -10.29 17.32
N LYS A 17 -9.13 -11.10 18.38
CA LYS A 17 -8.82 -10.64 19.75
C LYS A 17 -7.34 -10.26 19.90
N GLU A 18 -6.42 -11.04 19.35
CA GLU A 18 -4.99 -10.71 19.36
C GLU A 18 -4.68 -9.44 18.55
N TYR A 19 -5.40 -9.22 17.44
CA TYR A 19 -5.32 -8.01 16.62
C TYR A 19 -5.73 -6.76 17.40
N PHE A 20 -6.90 -6.78 18.04
CA PHE A 20 -7.39 -5.66 18.85
C PHE A 20 -6.62 -5.48 20.17
N SER A 21 -5.98 -6.53 20.69
CA SER A 21 -5.13 -6.43 21.88
C SER A 21 -3.88 -5.59 21.65
N ASN A 22 -3.41 -5.46 20.41
CA ASN A 22 -2.25 -4.65 20.06
C ASN A 22 -2.60 -3.62 18.99
N MET A 23 -3.52 -2.70 19.34
CA MET A 23 -4.02 -1.71 18.39
C MET A 23 -2.93 -0.78 17.85
N GLU A 24 -1.92 -0.44 18.63
CA GLU A 24 -0.85 0.49 18.19
C GLU A 24 -0.06 -0.06 17.01
N ARG A 25 0.18 -1.37 16.98
CA ARG A 25 0.87 -2.04 15.85
C ARG A 25 -0.02 -2.20 14.62
N HIS A 26 -1.34 -2.24 14.82
CA HIS A 26 -2.33 -2.54 13.76
C HIS A 26 -3.06 -1.30 13.24
N ARG A 27 -2.91 -0.17 13.91
CA ARG A 27 -3.43 1.13 13.48
C ARG A 27 -2.38 1.83 12.64
N ILE A 28 -2.81 2.36 11.50
CA ILE A 28 -1.98 3.19 10.63
C ILE A 28 -2.66 4.52 10.52
N LEU A 29 -1.97 5.55 10.99
CA LEU A 29 -2.42 6.93 10.86
C LEU A 29 -1.93 7.45 9.51
N PHE A 30 -2.86 7.80 8.64
CA PHE A 30 -2.55 8.56 7.44
C PHE A 30 -2.30 10.01 7.87
N LYS A 31 -1.11 10.51 7.57
CA LYS A 31 -0.76 11.92 7.76
C LYS A 31 -0.96 12.63 6.42
N TYR A 32 -1.78 13.66 6.42
CA TYR A 32 -1.78 14.63 5.34
C TYR A 32 -0.65 15.63 5.61
N ASP A 33 0.30 15.73 4.68
CA ASP A 33 1.50 16.54 4.86
C ASP A 33 1.49 17.76 3.94
N SER A 34 0.95 17.65 2.72
CA SER A 34 0.96 18.77 1.78
C SER A 34 0.01 18.62 0.59
N ILE A 35 -0.01 19.67 -0.25
CA ILE A 35 -0.66 19.71 -1.57
C ILE A 35 -0.23 18.53 -2.47
N LYS A 36 0.94 17.93 -2.26
CA LYS A 36 1.35 16.73 -3.01
C LYS A 36 0.39 15.56 -2.79
N ASP A 37 -0.17 15.42 -1.60
CA ASP A 37 -1.14 14.36 -1.29
C ASP A 37 -2.44 14.61 -2.05
N ASP A 38 -2.89 15.87 -2.15
CA ASP A 38 -4.06 16.25 -2.94
C ASP A 38 -3.86 15.96 -4.43
N LEU A 39 -2.68 16.31 -4.96
CA LEU A 39 -2.32 16.01 -6.35
C LEU A 39 -2.26 14.49 -6.60
N ALA A 40 -1.74 13.72 -5.64
CA ALA A 40 -1.71 12.26 -5.73
C ALA A 40 -3.12 11.65 -5.73
N ILE A 41 -4.02 12.16 -4.89
CA ILE A 41 -5.44 11.75 -4.87
C ILE A 41 -6.11 12.11 -6.20
N GLN A 42 -5.86 13.31 -6.72
CA GLN A 42 -6.40 13.72 -8.02
C GLN A 42 -5.89 12.83 -9.15
N LEU A 43 -4.59 12.54 -9.21
CA LEU A 43 -4.03 11.62 -10.20
C LEU A 43 -4.71 10.24 -10.13
N ALA A 44 -4.91 9.72 -8.92
CA ALA A 44 -5.51 8.40 -8.70
C ALA A 44 -6.97 8.31 -9.17
N PHE A 45 -7.79 9.32 -8.93
CA PHE A 45 -9.25 9.23 -9.11
C PHE A 45 -9.84 10.11 -10.21
N ASN A 46 -9.12 11.13 -10.70
CA ASN A 46 -9.63 12.01 -11.73
C ASN A 46 -9.66 11.30 -13.10
N SER A 47 -10.83 11.22 -13.73
CA SER A 47 -10.99 10.59 -15.03
C SER A 47 -10.18 11.28 -16.14
N ALA A 48 -9.96 12.59 -16.06
CA ALA A 48 -9.22 13.36 -17.05
C ALA A 48 -7.71 13.05 -17.07
N LEU A 49 -7.16 12.58 -15.94
CA LEU A 49 -5.73 12.25 -15.80
C LEU A 49 -5.44 10.77 -16.12
N SER A 50 -6.26 10.15 -16.97
CA SER A 50 -6.12 8.73 -17.29
C SER A 50 -4.81 8.41 -17.99
N ASP A 51 -4.30 9.31 -18.82
CA ASP A 51 -3.04 9.10 -19.53
C ASP A 51 -1.85 9.26 -18.59
N ASP A 52 -1.85 10.27 -17.72
CA ASP A 52 -0.83 10.42 -16.67
C ASP A 52 -0.77 9.20 -15.73
N ARG A 53 -1.92 8.58 -15.44
CA ARG A 53 -1.94 7.31 -14.68
C ARG A 53 -1.26 6.16 -15.41
N LYS A 54 -1.36 6.09 -16.74
CA LYS A 54 -0.68 5.02 -17.51
C LYS A 54 0.82 5.17 -17.39
N ASP A 55 1.32 6.40 -17.53
CA ASP A 55 2.75 6.69 -17.37
C ASP A 55 3.21 6.41 -15.95
N TRP A 56 2.42 6.77 -14.94
CA TRP A 56 2.69 6.46 -13.54
C TRP A 56 2.79 4.95 -13.27
N ILE A 57 1.85 4.15 -13.78
CA ILE A 57 1.86 2.68 -13.63
C ILE A 57 3.04 2.06 -14.40
N LYS A 58 3.35 2.59 -15.59
CA LYS A 58 4.47 2.13 -16.40
C LYS A 58 5.80 2.34 -15.67
N TRP A 59 6.03 3.55 -15.14
CA TRP A 59 7.20 3.85 -14.34
C TRP A 59 7.34 2.91 -13.13
N HIS A 60 6.25 2.66 -12.40
CA HIS A 60 6.27 1.73 -11.27
C HIS A 60 6.60 0.29 -11.70
N THR A 61 6.07 -0.16 -12.82
CA THR A 61 6.35 -1.50 -13.37
C THR A 61 7.83 -1.65 -13.75
N GLU A 62 8.40 -0.62 -14.36
CA GLU A 62 9.82 -0.57 -14.71
C GLU A 62 10.71 -0.59 -13.45
N ASP A 63 10.40 0.19 -12.41
CA ASP A 63 11.13 0.18 -11.14
C ASP A 63 11.10 -1.23 -10.48
N VAL A 64 9.93 -1.88 -10.45
CA VAL A 64 9.79 -3.24 -9.92
C VAL A 64 10.63 -4.24 -10.72
N ASN A 65 10.65 -4.14 -12.05
CA ASN A 65 11.45 -5.01 -12.90
C ASN A 65 12.96 -4.79 -12.69
N GLN A 66 13.41 -3.54 -12.61
CA GLN A 66 14.82 -3.20 -12.35
C GLN A 66 15.28 -3.75 -11.00
N ARG A 67 14.48 -3.59 -9.94
CA ARG A 67 14.79 -4.16 -8.61
C ARG A 67 14.90 -5.68 -8.65
N ARG A 68 14.01 -6.34 -9.42
CA ARG A 68 14.04 -7.79 -9.62
C ARG A 68 15.32 -8.24 -10.33
N GLU A 69 15.74 -7.54 -11.38
CA GLU A 69 16.99 -7.83 -12.11
C GLU A 69 18.21 -7.65 -11.20
N GLN A 70 18.17 -6.66 -10.32
CA GLN A 70 19.23 -6.36 -9.35
C GLN A 70 19.20 -7.28 -8.10
N ASN A 71 18.29 -8.27 -8.04
CA ASN A 71 18.06 -9.11 -6.87
C ASN A 71 17.84 -8.31 -5.58
N LEU A 72 17.28 -7.11 -5.69
CA LEU A 72 16.90 -6.30 -4.55
C LEU A 72 15.55 -6.78 -3.98
N PRO A 73 15.38 -6.78 -2.65
CA PRO A 73 14.10 -7.13 -2.05
C PRO A 73 13.03 -6.12 -2.45
N ALA A 74 11.80 -6.60 -2.65
CA ALA A 74 10.64 -5.74 -2.85
C ALA A 74 10.46 -4.82 -1.64
N ASP A 75 10.15 -3.56 -1.91
CA ASP A 75 9.95 -2.56 -0.87
C ASP A 75 8.54 -2.68 -0.29
N TYR A 76 8.44 -3.37 0.84
CA TYR A 76 7.20 -3.52 1.56
C TYR A 76 7.05 -2.40 2.59
N LEU A 77 5.88 -1.75 2.61
CA LEU A 77 5.50 -0.76 3.64
C LEU A 77 5.60 -1.35 5.06
N TYR A 78 5.53 -2.67 5.20
CA TYR A 78 5.70 -3.37 6.46
C TYR A 78 6.93 -4.27 6.38
N LYS A 79 8.00 -3.85 7.04
CA LYS A 79 9.16 -4.71 7.33
C LYS A 79 8.81 -5.64 8.49
N LYS A 80 9.41 -6.84 8.47
CA LYS A 80 9.10 -7.94 9.39
C LYS A 80 9.47 -7.62 10.83
#